data_AF-H2YI31-F1
#
_entry.id   AF-H2YI31-F1
#
_cell.length_a   1.000
_cell.length_b   1.000
_cell.length_c   1.000
_cell.angle_alpha   90.00
_cell.angle_beta   90.00
_cell.angle_gamma   90.00
#
_symmetry.space_group_name_H-M   'P 1'
#
loop_
_entity.id
_entity.type
_entity.pdbx_description
1 polymer ?
#
loop_
_entity_poly.entity_id
_entity_poly.type
_entity_poly.pdbx_seq_one_letter_code
_entity_poly.pdbx_strand_id
1 'polypeptide(L)'
;MEECTEQGYVQRKLQVVYGEENVMITHLQCLFWKESLKPDDMRNLLNLIAVVGHLRTEHGSVLIHCCDGAGRSGVFCTLNNLIQRLRAEDEIDVFRTVKDLRDMRPQMVRSFDNYMTCY
;
A
#
# COMPACT_ATOMS: atom_id res chain seq x y z
N MET A 1 -10.95 0.15 -20.21
CA MET A 1 -9.73 0.85 -20.69
C MET A 1 -8.68 0.73 -19.61
N GLU A 2 -7.50 0.24 -19.97
CA GLU A 2 -6.32 0.26 -19.11
C GLU A 2 -5.63 1.60 -19.31
N GLU A 3 -5.47 2.37 -18.24
CA GLU A 3 -4.70 3.62 -18.26
C GLU A 3 -3.45 3.40 -17.41
N CYS A 4 -2.29 3.36 -18.09
CA CYS A 4 -1.00 3.47 -17.43
C CYS A 4 -0.77 4.95 -17.12
N THR A 5 -0.67 5.29 -15.85
CA THR A 5 -0.42 6.67 -15.44
C THR A 5 1.07 6.99 -15.57
N GLU A 6 1.42 8.27 -15.76
CA GLU A 6 2.82 8.74 -15.73
C GLU A 6 3.56 8.37 -14.42
N GLN A 7 2.81 7.97 -13.39
CA GLN A 7 3.26 7.64 -12.03
C GLN A 7 3.58 6.14 -11.85
N GLY A 8 3.59 5.35 -12.93
CA GLY A 8 4.09 3.96 -12.92
C GLY A 8 3.15 2.94 -12.27
N TYR A 9 1.85 3.23 -12.20
CA TYR A 9 0.81 2.26 -11.84
C TYR A 9 -0.32 2.22 -12.87
N VAL A 10 -1.01 1.09 -12.93
CA VAL A 10 -2.21 0.89 -13.76
C VAL A 10 -3.45 0.90 -12.88
N GLN A 11 -4.45 1.67 -13.26
CA GLN A 11 -5.76 1.69 -12.61
C GLN A 11 -6.79 0.94 -13.47
N ARG A 12 -7.59 0.09 -12.82
CA ARG A 12 -8.71 -0.63 -13.44
C ARG A 12 -9.97 -0.44 -12.61
N LYS A 13 -11.13 -0.35 -13.27
CA LYS A 13 -12.44 -0.49 -12.64
C LYS A 13 -12.96 -1.87 -12.95
N LEU A 14 -13.14 -2.69 -11.92
CA LEU A 14 -13.66 -4.05 -12.02
C LEU A 14 -15.09 -4.05 -11.48
N GLN A 15 -16.01 -4.62 -12.23
CA GLN A 15 -17.37 -4.81 -11.77
C GLN A 15 -17.51 -6.27 -11.33
N VAL A 16 -17.83 -6.48 -10.05
CA VAL A 16 -18.06 -7.82 -9.49
C VAL A 16 -19.54 -7.95 -9.20
N VAL A 17 -20.16 -8.99 -9.77
CA VAL A 17 -21.59 -9.28 -9.62
C VAL A 17 -21.74 -10.61 -8.90
N TYR A 18 -22.52 -10.63 -7.83
CA TYR A 18 -22.84 -11.84 -7.09
C TYR A 18 -24.34 -11.85 -6.74
N GLY A 19 -25.12 -12.65 -7.46
CA GLY A 19 -26.58 -12.59 -7.36
C GLY A 19 -27.11 -11.24 -7.86
N GLU A 20 -27.85 -10.52 -7.02
CA GLU A 20 -28.37 -9.17 -7.30
C GLU A 20 -27.37 -8.07 -6.89
N GLU A 21 -26.32 -8.41 -6.13
CA GLU A 21 -25.31 -7.47 -5.66
C GLU A 21 -24.33 -7.10 -6.78
N ASN A 22 -24.03 -5.81 -6.88
CA ASN A 22 -23.13 -5.26 -7.88
C ASN A 22 -22.16 -4.28 -7.22
N VAL A 23 -20.87 -4.65 -7.21
CA VAL A 23 -19.82 -3.86 -6.57
C VAL A 23 -18.80 -3.42 -7.60
N MET A 24 -18.54 -2.11 -7.64
CA MET A 24 -17.46 -1.52 -8.42
C MET A 24 -16.18 -1.45 -7.59
N ILE A 25 -15.16 -2.20 -7.99
CA ILE A 25 -13.85 -2.24 -7.36
C ILE A 25 -12.87 -1.39 -8.17
N THR A 26 -12.15 -0.49 -7.49
CA THR A 26 -10.98 0.18 -8.08
C THR A 26 -9.74 -0.63 -7.76
N HIS A 27 -9.07 -1.15 -8.78
CA HIS A 27 -7.86 -1.94 -8.66
C HIS A 27 -6.64 -1.15 -9.14
N LEU A 28 -5.65 -0.99 -8.26
CA LEU A 28 -4.40 -0.31 -8.55
C LEU A 28 -3.25 -1.32 -8.58
N GLN A 29 -2.50 -1.34 -9.68
CA GLN A 29 -1.34 -2.21 -9.85
C GLN A 29 -0.06 -1.37 -9.96
N CYS A 30 0.80 -1.44 -8.94
CA CYS A 30 2.14 -0.83 -8.98
C CYS A 30 3.04 -1.60 -9.95
N LEU A 31 3.64 -0.91 -10.93
CA LEU A 31 4.55 -1.50 -11.92
C LEU A 31 6.02 -1.11 -11.72
N PHE A 32 6.28 0.01 -11.02
CA PHE A 32 7.63 0.52 -10.74
C PHE A 32 8.33 -0.20 -9.57
N TRP A 33 7.61 -1.02 -8.79
CA TRP A 33 8.19 -1.77 -7.68
C TRP A 33 8.19 -3.26 -7.99
N LYS A 34 9.16 -3.65 -8.83
CA LYS A 34 9.39 -5.05 -9.21
C LYS A 34 9.94 -5.85 -8.01
N GLU A 35 10.42 -7.07 -8.24
CA GLU A 35 10.98 -7.95 -7.18
C GLU A 35 12.22 -7.37 -6.47
N SER A 36 12.65 -6.15 -6.81
CA SER A 36 13.62 -5.38 -6.05
C SER A 36 13.15 -5.13 -4.62
N LEU A 37 14.08 -5.23 -3.67
CA LEU A 37 13.82 -5.05 -2.24
C LEU A 37 13.46 -3.60 -1.86
N LYS A 38 13.72 -2.65 -2.76
CA LYS A 38 13.43 -1.22 -2.65
C LYS A 38 12.64 -0.75 -3.87
N PRO A 39 11.75 0.27 -3.73
CA PRO A 39 11.10 0.88 -4.87
C PRO A 39 12.16 1.56 -5.75
N ASP A 40 11.96 1.51 -7.07
CA ASP A 40 12.84 2.21 -8.02
C ASP A 40 12.71 3.74 -7.85
N ASP A 41 11.55 4.21 -7.39
CA ASP A 41 11.27 5.61 -7.10
C ASP A 41 10.36 5.73 -5.86
N MET A 42 10.91 6.30 -4.78
CA MET A 42 10.17 6.54 -3.53
C MET A 42 9.04 7.56 -3.71
N ARG A 43 9.19 8.53 -4.63
CA ARG A 43 8.15 9.52 -4.91
C ARG A 43 6.90 8.86 -5.49
N ASN A 44 7.08 7.89 -6.39
CA ASN A 44 5.96 7.14 -6.95
C ASN A 44 5.25 6.30 -5.89
N LEU A 45 5.98 5.75 -4.91
CA LEU A 45 5.38 5.06 -3.77
C LEU A 45 4.56 5.99 -2.89
N LEU A 46 5.08 7.16 -2.54
CA LEU A 46 4.34 8.16 -1.77
C LEU A 46 3.11 8.68 -2.51
N ASN A 47 3.22 8.90 -3.82
CA ASN A 47 2.08 9.25 -4.68
C ASN A 47 1.02 8.15 -4.68
N LEU A 48 1.41 6.88 -4.78
CA LEU A 48 0.47 5.75 -4.73
C LEU A 48 -0.25 5.69 -3.38
N ILE A 49 0.43 5.93 -2.26
CA ILE A 49 -0.20 6.02 -0.93
C ILE A 49 -1.23 7.16 -0.89
N ALA A 50 -0.88 8.33 -1.44
CA ALA A 50 -1.81 9.45 -1.51
C ALA A 50 -3.05 9.14 -2.37
N VAL A 51 -2.87 8.52 -3.54
CA VAL A 51 -3.97 8.09 -4.42
C VAL A 51 -4.89 7.09 -3.71
N VAL A 52 -4.32 6.08 -3.04
CA VAL A 52 -5.09 5.13 -2.23
C VAL A 52 -5.86 5.84 -1.11
N GLY A 53 -5.23 6.81 -0.45
CA GLY A 53 -5.88 7.64 0.58
C GLY A 53 -7.08 8.42 0.06
N HIS A 54 -7.00 8.96 -1.17
CA HIS A 54 -8.11 9.68 -1.80
C HIS A 54 -9.24 8.77 -2.29
N LEU A 55 -8.93 7.54 -2.71
CA LEU A 55 -9.91 6.57 -3.17
C LEU A 55 -10.63 5.84 -2.03
N ARG A 56 -10.09 5.91 -0.80
CA ARG A 56 -10.68 5.26 0.37
C ARG A 56 -12.00 5.96 0.73
N THR A 57 -13.10 5.20 0.71
CA THR A 57 -14.39 5.66 1.23
C THR A 57 -14.43 5.54 2.75
N GLU A 58 -15.28 6.32 3.42
CA GLU A 58 -15.35 6.39 4.89
C GLU A 58 -15.63 5.04 5.58
N HIS A 59 -16.18 4.07 4.84
CA HIS A 59 -16.53 2.73 5.34
C HIS A 59 -15.84 1.56 4.61
N GLY A 60 -14.91 1.85 3.68
CA GLY A 60 -14.29 0.83 2.83
C GLY A 60 -12.95 0.32 3.37
N SER A 61 -12.83 -0.99 3.61
CA SER A 61 -11.53 -1.64 3.79
C SER A 61 -10.74 -1.66 2.49
N VAL A 62 -9.46 -1.31 2.54
CA VAL A 62 -8.55 -1.41 1.38
C VAL A 62 -7.79 -2.73 1.44
N LEU A 63 -7.87 -3.53 0.37
CA LEU A 63 -7.05 -4.73 0.23
C LEU A 63 -5.71 -4.37 -0.39
N ILE A 64 -4.63 -4.72 0.28
CA ILE A 64 -3.25 -4.53 -0.18
C ILE A 64 -2.60 -5.90 -0.28
N HIS A 65 -1.99 -6.21 -1.43
CA HIS A 65 -1.27 -7.47 -1.61
C HIS A 65 -0.04 -7.34 -2.50
N CYS A 66 0.87 -8.29 -2.37
CA CYS A 66 2.01 -8.50 -3.25
C CYS A 66 2.16 -10.00 -3.55
N CYS A 67 3.39 -10.51 -3.70
CA CYS A 67 3.64 -11.94 -3.89
C CYS A 67 3.45 -12.76 -2.61
N ASP A 68 4.00 -12.31 -1.50
CA ASP A 68 3.90 -12.97 -0.17
C ASP A 68 2.90 -12.29 0.78
N GLY A 69 2.40 -11.11 0.38
CA GLY A 69 1.54 -10.28 1.23
C GLY A 69 2.24 -9.77 2.50
N ALA A 70 3.57 -9.67 2.51
CA ALA A 70 4.35 -9.31 3.70
C ALA A 70 5.51 -8.33 3.41
N GLY A 71 6.26 -8.51 2.32
CA GLY A 71 7.39 -7.66 1.97
C GLY A 71 6.96 -6.25 1.52
N ARG A 72 6.65 -6.09 0.23
CA ARG A 72 6.20 -4.81 -0.36
C ARG A 72 4.89 -4.31 0.27
N SER A 73 3.95 -5.22 0.54
CA SER A 73 2.71 -4.88 1.23
C SER A 73 2.99 -4.35 2.64
N GLY A 74 3.95 -4.93 3.36
CA GLY A 74 4.34 -4.48 4.68
C GLY A 74 4.94 -3.08 4.67
N VAL A 75 5.83 -2.79 3.72
CA VAL A 75 6.41 -1.45 3.57
C VAL A 75 5.34 -0.43 3.22
N PHE A 76 4.44 -0.75 2.28
CA PHE A 76 3.32 0.13 1.93
C PHE A 76 2.45 0.44 3.16
N CYS A 77 2.04 -0.58 3.91
CA CYS A 77 1.23 -0.40 5.13
C CYS A 77 1.98 0.41 6.20
N THR A 78 3.28 0.16 6.36
CA THR A 78 4.13 0.88 7.33
C THR A 78 4.16 2.37 6.99
N LEU A 79 4.51 2.71 5.75
CA LEU A 79 4.57 4.11 5.29
C LEU A 79 3.21 4.80 5.38
N ASN A 80 2.13 4.12 4.98
CA ASN A 80 0.78 4.67 5.12
C ASN A 80 0.45 4.99 6.58
N ASN A 81 0.77 4.09 7.52
CA ASN A 81 0.53 4.32 8.94
C ASN A 81 1.41 5.43 9.50
N LEU A 82 2.69 5.50 9.12
CA LEU A 82 3.60 6.56 9.54
C LEU A 82 3.13 7.93 9.06
N ILE A 83 2.67 8.05 7.81
CA ILE A 83 2.12 9.31 7.27
C ILE A 83 0.86 9.72 8.04
N GLN A 84 0.00 8.77 8.41
CA GLN A 84 -1.19 9.06 9.19
C GLN A 84 -0.85 9.50 10.62
N ARG A 85 0.10 8.82 11.28
CA ARG A 85 0.59 9.19 12.62
C ARG A 85 1.28 10.54 12.62
N LEU A 86 2.14 10.81 11.64
CA LEU A 86 2.76 12.13 11.48
C LEU A 86 1.72 13.25 11.38
N ARG A 87 0.63 13.04 10.63
CA ARG A 87 -0.45 14.04 10.49
C ARG A 87 -1.28 14.22 11.75
N ALA A 88 -1.46 13.17 12.55
CA ALA A 88 -2.34 13.18 13.72
C ALA A 88 -1.61 13.55 15.02
N GLU A 89 -0.35 13.13 15.16
CA GLU A 89 0.42 13.12 16.41
C GLU A 89 1.77 13.85 16.28
N ASP A 90 2.19 14.24 15.07
CA ASP A 90 3.52 14.80 14.78
C ASP A 90 4.69 13.89 15.21
N GLU A 91 4.43 12.57 15.25
CA GLU A 91 5.39 11.56 15.69
C GLU A 91 5.60 10.48 14.61
N ILE A 92 6.85 10.05 14.45
CA ILE A 92 7.24 8.94 13.57
C ILE A 92 8.02 7.92 14.40
N ASP A 93 7.43 6.73 14.58
CA ASP A 93 8.10 5.57 15.16
C ASP A 93 7.97 4.37 14.20
N VAL A 94 9.02 4.15 13.41
CA VAL A 94 9.11 3.05 12.45
C VAL A 94 9.10 1.69 13.16
N PHE A 95 9.83 1.57 14.28
CA PHE A 95 9.94 0.31 15.01
C PHE A 95 8.59 -0.14 15.55
N ARG A 96 7.90 0.75 16.26
CA ARG A 96 6.57 0.48 16.81
C ARG A 96 5.57 0.19 15.69
N THR A 97 5.59 0.96 14.61
CA THR A 97 4.67 0.73 13.48
C THR A 97 4.87 -0.65 12.85
N VAL A 98 6.11 -1.06 12.62
CA VAL A 98 6.43 -2.40 12.07
C VAL A 98 6.07 -3.50 13.07
N LYS A 99 6.32 -3.29 14.37
CA LYS A 99 5.93 -4.22 15.42
C LYS A 99 4.41 -4.41 15.44
N ASP A 100 3.64 -3.33 15.45
CA ASP A 100 2.17 -3.34 15.45
C ASP A 100 1.64 -4.12 14.22
N LEU A 101 2.26 -3.93 13.04
CA LEU A 101 1.90 -4.70 11.83
C LEU A 101 2.22 -6.20 11.96
N ARG A 102 3.34 -6.55 12.60
CA ARG A 102 3.74 -7.95 12.82
C ARG A 102 2.85 -8.66 13.84
N ASP A 103 2.34 -7.93 14.83
CA ASP A 103 1.37 -8.44 15.81
C ASP A 103 0.03 -8.78 15.12
N MET A 104 -0.35 -8.03 14.08
CA MET A 104 -1.55 -8.32 13.27
C MET A 104 -1.34 -9.41 12.21
N ARG A 105 -0.18 -9.40 11.54
CA ARG A 105 0.19 -10.41 10.53
C ARG A 105 1.70 -10.72 10.64
N PRO A 106 2.09 -11.94 11.01
CA PRO A 106 3.49 -12.30 11.13
C PRO A 106 4.27 -12.04 9.84
N GLN A 107 5.57 -11.75 9.99
CA GLN A 107 6.54 -11.53 8.90
C GLN A 107 6.34 -10.25 8.05
N MET A 108 5.43 -9.35 8.42
CA MET A 108 5.34 -8.02 7.79
C MET A 108 6.69 -7.29 7.84
N VAL A 109 7.07 -6.67 6.72
CA VAL A 109 8.40 -6.07 6.51
C VAL A 109 9.50 -7.11 6.72
N ARG A 110 9.67 -7.99 5.73
CA ARG A 110 10.37 -9.27 5.86
C ARG A 110 11.89 -9.15 5.91
N SER A 111 12.47 -8.23 5.16
CA SER A 111 13.93 -8.08 5.05
C SER A 111 14.43 -6.79 5.69
N PHE A 112 15.74 -6.75 5.96
CA PHE A 112 16.42 -5.54 6.38
C PHE A 112 16.22 -4.39 5.37
N ASP A 113 16.34 -4.66 4.07
CA ASP A 113 16.15 -3.66 3.03
C ASP A 113 14.72 -3.09 2.98
N ASN A 114 13.70 -3.93 3.24
CA ASN A 114 12.32 -3.46 3.38
C ASN A 114 12.19 -2.52 4.59
N TYR A 115 12.83 -2.86 5.71
CA TYR A 115 12.83 -2.03 6.91
C TYR A 115 13.56 -0.70 6.67
N MET A 116 14.70 -0.72 5.99
CA MET A 116 15.45 0.48 5.61
C MET A 116 14.69 1.37 4.63
N THR A 117 13.80 0.80 3.81
CA THR A 117 12.90 1.60 2.94
C THR A 117 11.86 2.39 3.73
N CYS A 118 11.59 2.00 4.98
CA CYS A 118 10.63 2.70 5.85
C CYS A 118 11.23 3.90 6.60
N TYR A 119 12.56 4.08 6.53
CA TYR A 119 13.30 5.22 7.07
C TYR A 119 13.49 6.31 6.01
#